data_AF-A0A7S8HAL7-F1
#
_entry.id   AF-A0A7S8HAL7-F1
#
_cell.length_a   1.000
_cell.length_b   1.000
_cell.length_c   1.000
_cell.angle_alpha   90.00
_cell.angle_beta   90.00
_cell.angle_gamma   90.00
#
_symmetry.space_group_name_H-M   'P 1'
#
loop_
_entity.id
_entity.type
_entity.pdbx_description
1 polymer ?
#
loop_
_entity_poly.entity_id
_entity_poly.type
_entity_poly.pdbx_seq_one_letter_code
_entity_poly.pdbx_strand_id
1 'polypeptide(L)' 'MNRDRIGSCLPERLHPFSRNVLDLYLSGALDTAAFLRWFHMPNSTYLPVAECIVARLDPAYRPGAPDRARRSLRG' A
#
# COMPACT_ATOMS: atom_id res chain seq x y z
N MET A 1 -3.67 5.08 -15.74
CA MET A 1 -2.74 6.13 -15.28
C MET A 1 -1.96 5.75 -14.02
N ASN A 2 -2.58 5.37 -12.89
CA ASN A 2 -1.79 4.96 -11.70
C ASN A 2 -1.27 3.52 -11.76
N ARG A 3 -2.05 2.60 -12.35
CA ARG A 3 -1.67 1.18 -12.48
C ARG A 3 -0.42 0.97 -13.36
N ASP A 4 -0.27 1.82 -14.38
CA ASP A 4 0.86 1.78 -15.33
C ASP A 4 2.19 2.08 -14.65
N ARG A 5 2.18 2.90 -13.58
CA ARG A 5 3.39 3.26 -12.82
C ARG A 5 3.90 2.11 -11.96
N ILE A 6 3.03 1.20 -11.54
CA ILE A 6 3.34 0.14 -10.57
C ILE A 6 3.45 -1.25 -11.20
N GLY A 7 3.34 -1.37 -12.52
CA GLY A 7 3.37 -2.65 -13.22
C GLY A 7 4.61 -3.50 -12.88
N SER A 8 5.77 -2.87 -12.71
CA SER A 8 7.02 -3.55 -12.33
C SER A 8 7.06 -4.05 -10.88
N CYS A 9 6.14 -3.59 -10.01
CA CYS A 9 6.06 -4.05 -8.63
C CYS A 9 5.15 -5.27 -8.47
N LEU A 10 4.20 -5.47 -9.39
CA LEU A 10 3.15 -6.46 -9.23
C LEU A 10 3.67 -7.85 -9.62
N PRO A 11 3.37 -8.88 -8.80
CA PRO A 11 3.63 -10.26 -9.20
C PRO A 11 2.68 -10.67 -10.33
N GLU A 12 3.03 -11.74 -11.04
CA GLU A 12 2.18 -12.31 -12.11
C GLU A 12 0.76 -12.65 -11.61
N ARG A 13 0.65 -13.17 -10.38
CA ARG A 13 -0.63 -13.51 -9.75
C ARG A 13 -0.74 -12.88 -8.37
N LEU A 14 -1.53 -11.82 -8.31
CA LEU A 14 -1.90 -11.15 -7.05
C LEU A 14 -3.07 -11.87 -6.37
N HIS A 15 -2.93 -12.16 -5.07
CA HIS A 15 -3.99 -12.72 -4.26
C HIS A 15 -5.26 -11.86 -4.29
N PRO A 16 -6.49 -12.43 -4.35
CA PRO A 16 -7.74 -11.66 -4.46
C PRO A 16 -7.90 -10.59 -3.37
N PHE A 17 -7.53 -10.91 -2.14
CA PHE A 17 -7.56 -9.94 -1.04
C PHE A 17 -6.65 -8.72 -1.31
N SER A 18 -5.37 -8.95 -1.64
CA SER A 18 -4.42 -7.88 -1.93
C SER A 18 -4.81 -7.09 -3.18
N ARG A 19 -5.48 -7.73 -4.15
CA ARG A 19 -6.08 -7.04 -5.31
C ARG A 19 -7.17 -6.05 -4.88
N ASN A 20 -8.10 -6.47 -4.03
CA ASN A 20 -9.14 -5.58 -3.52
C ASN A 20 -8.54 -4.42 -2.71
N VAL A 21 -7.54 -4.69 -1.87
CA VAL A 21 -6.82 -3.65 -1.11
C VAL A 21 -6.12 -2.65 -2.04
N LEU A 22 -5.50 -3.14 -3.12
CA LEU A 22 -4.90 -2.27 -4.15
C LEU A 22 -5.94 -1.39 -4.84
N ASP A 23 -7.09 -1.94 -5.20
CA ASP A 23 -8.13 -1.17 -5.86
C ASP A 23 -8.69 -0.06 -4.93
N LEU A 24 -8.85 -0.35 -3.63
CA LEU A 24 -9.20 0.66 -2.63
C LEU A 24 -8.14 1.75 -2.50
N TYR A 25 -6.86 1.41 -2.46
CA TYR A 25 -5.77 2.39 -2.41
C TYR A 25 -5.71 3.26 -3.67
N LEU A 26 -5.83 2.65 -4.84
CA LEU A 26 -5.83 3.38 -6.12
C LEU A 26 -7.06 4.31 -6.28
N SER A 27 -8.17 4.00 -5.62
CA SER A 27 -9.36 4.86 -5.56
C SER A 27 -9.24 6.01 -4.55
N GLY A 28 -8.21 6.01 -3.69
CA GLY A 28 -8.06 6.97 -2.59
C GLY A 28 -8.92 6.66 -1.36
N ALA A 29 -9.67 5.55 -1.36
CA ALA A 29 -10.47 5.11 -0.21
C ALA A 29 -9.61 4.54 0.94
N LEU A 30 -8.33 4.28 0.69
CA LEU A 30 -7.37 3.77 1.66
C LEU A 30 -6.14 4.68 1.68
N ASP A 31 -5.66 5.06 2.87
CA ASP A 31 -4.41 5.79 3.00
C ASP A 31 -3.18 4.87 2.89
N THR A 32 -1.98 5.46 2.73
CA THR A 32 -0.72 4.72 2.56
C THR A 32 -0.41 3.81 3.75
N ALA A 33 -0.71 4.24 4.98
CA ALA A 33 -0.43 3.45 6.18
C ALA A 33 -1.35 2.22 6.29
N ALA A 34 -2.64 2.40 6.02
CA ALA A 34 -3.62 1.33 5.96
C ALA A 34 -3.32 0.39 4.80
N PHE A 35 -2.93 0.91 3.63
CA PHE A 35 -2.51 0.09 2.50
C PHE A 35 -1.35 -0.84 2.86
N LEU A 36 -0.28 -0.28 3.45
CA LEU A 36 0.87 -1.08 3.88
C LEU A 36 0.45 -2.18 4.86
N ARG A 37 -0.38 -1.87 5.86
CA ARG A 37 -0.85 -2.86 6.84
C ARG A 37 -1.67 -3.99 6.22
N TRP A 38 -2.62 -3.66 5.34
CA TRP A 38 -3.58 -4.63 4.83
C TRP A 38 -3.02 -5.44 3.66
N PHE A 39 -2.24 -4.82 2.76
CA PHE A 39 -1.86 -5.45 1.50
C PHE A 39 -1.07 -6.76 1.69
N HIS A 40 -0.25 -6.85 2.75
CA HIS A 40 0.55 -8.03 3.08
C HIS A 40 -0.11 -9.01 4.05
N MET A 41 -1.40 -8.84 4.39
CA MET A 41 -2.09 -9.75 5.30
C MET A 41 -2.18 -11.19 4.80
N PRO A 42 -2.42 -11.47 3.50
CA PRO A 42 -2.51 -12.86 3.02
C PRO A 42 -1.20 -13.64 3.23
N ASN A 43 -0.06 -12.96 3.08
CA ASN A 43 1.25 -13.42 3.51
C ASN A 43 2.27 -12.27 3.49
N SER A 44 3.33 -12.40 4.28
CA SER A 44 4.38 -11.38 4.42
C SER A 44 5.22 -11.16 3.15
N THR A 45 5.18 -12.04 2.15
CA THR A 45 5.96 -11.87 0.91
C THR A 45 5.44 -10.71 0.05
N TYR A 46 4.24 -10.22 0.34
CA TYR A 46 3.67 -9.01 -0.25
C TYR A 46 4.16 -7.71 0.39
N LEU A 47 4.91 -7.74 1.50
CA LEU A 47 5.40 -6.52 2.14
C LEU A 47 6.33 -5.71 1.20
N PRO A 48 7.36 -6.30 0.56
CA PRO A 48 8.20 -5.58 -0.40
C PRO A 48 7.41 -5.06 -1.62
N VAL A 49 6.36 -5.78 -2.01
CA VAL A 49 5.46 -5.36 -3.10
C VAL A 49 4.68 -4.10 -2.71
N ALA A 50 4.13 -4.07 -1.48
CA ALA A 50 3.42 -2.90 -0.97
C ALA A 50 4.33 -1.68 -0.92
N GLU A 51 5.55 -1.83 -0.40
CA GLU A 51 6.56 -0.76 -0.33
C GLU A 51 6.94 -0.23 -1.72
N CYS A 52 7.14 -1.12 -2.70
CA CYS A 52 7.42 -0.77 -4.09
C CYS A 52 6.30 0.08 -4.71
N ILE A 53 5.04 -0.26 -4.42
CA ILE A 53 3.84 0.45 -4.91
C ILE A 53 3.77 1.85 -4.31
N VAL A 54 3.86 1.98 -2.99
CA VAL A 54 3.72 3.28 -2.32
C VAL A 54 4.87 4.21 -2.67
N ALA A 55 6.11 3.70 -2.83
CA ALA A 55 7.25 4.51 -3.23
C ALA A 55 7.09 5.15 -4.64
N ARG A 56 6.25 4.55 -5.50
CA ARG A 56 5.96 5.06 -6.86
C ARG A 56 4.75 5.97 -6.93
N LEU A 57 3.82 5.85 -5.98
CA LEU A 57 2.53 6.55 -6.01
C LEU A 57 2.43 7.67 -4.98
N ASP A 58 3.11 7.54 -3.85
CA ASP A 58 3.10 8.50 -2.74
C ASP A 58 4.48 9.16 -2.61
N PRO A 59 4.67 10.41 -3.10
CA PRO A 59 5.94 11.11 -3.00
C PRO A 59 6.34 11.47 -1.57
N ALA A 60 5.37 11.48 -0.63
CA ALA A 60 5.61 11.74 0.79
C ALA A 60 6.04 10.48 1.56
N TYR A 61 5.87 9.29 0.97
CA TYR A 61 6.29 8.04 1.60
C TYR A 61 7.80 8.02 1.83
N ARG A 62 8.21 7.71 3.06
CA ARG A 62 9.60 7.49 3.47
C ARG A 62 9.68 6.15 4.19
N PRO A 63 10.49 5.19 3.70
CA PRO A 63 10.65 3.90 4.35
C PRO A 63 11.04 4.06 5.81
N GLY A 64 10.43 3.29 6.71
CA GLY A 64 10.72 3.34 8.16
C GLY A 64 10.17 4.56 8.90
N ALA A 65 9.41 5.46 8.25
CA ALA A 65 8.71 6.51 8.98
C ALA A 65 7.59 5.89 9.84
N PRO A 66 7.54 6.17 11.16
CA PRO A 66 6.47 5.66 12.01
C PRO A 66 5.13 6.21 11.52
N ASP A 67 4.14 5.32 11.46
CA ASP A 67 2.76 5.61 11.08
C ASP A 67 2.23 6.82 11.88
N ARG A 68 2.19 7.99 11.25
CA ARG A 68 1.68 9.22 11.89
C ARG A 68 0.16 9.23 12.02
N ALA A 69 -0.57 8.23 11.52
CA ALA A 69 -2.02 8.21 11.49
C ALA A 69 -2.71 7.82 12.83
N ARG A 70 -2.01 7.86 13.97
CA ARG A 70 -2.60 7.56 15.30
C ARG A 70 -2.43 8.64 16.38
N ARG A 71 -2.12 9.88 16.01
CA ARG A 71 -1.93 10.97 16.99
C ARG A 71 -2.93 12.14 16.85
N SER A 72 -4.21 11.86 16.64
CA SER A 72 -5.24 12.92 16.66
C SER A 72 -6.59 12.52 17.30
N LEU A 73 -6.64 11.47 18.14
CA LEU A 73 -7.87 11.09 18.86
C LEU A 73 -7.66 10.79 20.36
N ARG A 74 -6.76 11.51 21.02
CA ARG A 74 -6.79 11.63 22.49
C ARG A 74 -6.82 13.11 22.84
N GLY A 75 -8.03 13.66 22.80
CA GLY A 75 -8.41 14.77 23.68
C GLY A 75 -8.70 14.22 25.08
#